data_AF-A0A392PFG4-F1
#
_entry.id   AF-A0A392PFG4-F1
#
_cell.length_a   1.000
_cell.length_b   1.000
_cell.length_c   1.000
_cell.angle_alpha   90.00
_cell.angle_beta   90.00
_cell.angle_gamma   90.00
#
_symmetry.space_group_name_H-M   'P 1'
#
loop_
_entity.id
_entity.type
_entity.pdbx_description
1 polymer ?
#
loop_
_entity_poly.entity_id
_entity_poly.type
_entity_poly.pdbx_seq_one_letter_code
_entity_poly.pdbx_strand_id
1 'polypeptide(L)'
;MGFERGWGDTAERVLEMMHLLSDLLQAPDPSQLETFLGRVPMVFNVVILSPHGYFGQANVLGLPDTGGQVVYILDQVRALEKEMLLRIKKQGLDFTPRILIVTRLIPDANGTTCNQRLEKVCGTEHTHILRVPFRSEKGILRKWISRFDVWPFLETFAR
;
A
#
# COMPACT_ATOMS: atom_id res chain seq x y z
N MET A 1 -7.60 25.86 -23.66
CA MET A 1 -6.91 24.59 -23.97
C MET A 1 -7.36 23.42 -23.09
N GLY A 2 -7.99 23.63 -21.91
CA GLY A 2 -8.70 22.55 -21.20
C GLY A 2 -7.81 21.50 -20.53
N PHE A 3 -6.52 21.79 -20.32
CA PHE A 3 -5.58 20.90 -19.63
C PHE A 3 -5.55 21.16 -18.13
N GLU A 4 -5.83 20.13 -17.34
CA GLU A 4 -5.66 20.12 -15.89
C GLU A 4 -4.20 19.88 -15.48
N ARG A 5 -3.89 19.97 -14.18
CA ARG A 5 -2.56 19.64 -13.63
C ARG A 5 -2.23 18.15 -13.77
N GLY A 6 -0.94 17.80 -13.65
CA GLY A 6 -0.49 16.40 -13.66
C GLY A 6 0.37 15.99 -14.88
N TRP A 7 0.69 16.93 -15.77
CA TRP A 7 1.56 16.71 -16.93
C TRP A 7 3.05 16.89 -16.61
N GLY A 8 3.37 17.56 -15.51
CA GLY A 8 4.74 17.87 -15.13
C GLY A 8 4.84 19.04 -14.16
N ASP A 9 5.92 19.07 -13.38
CA ASP A 9 6.34 20.19 -12.53
C ASP A 9 7.13 21.27 -13.28
N THR A 10 7.71 20.95 -14.43
CA THR A 10 8.45 21.88 -15.28
C THR A 10 7.86 21.93 -16.69
N ALA A 11 8.09 23.04 -17.41
CA ALA A 11 7.64 23.20 -18.80
C ALA A 11 8.24 22.11 -19.72
N GLU A 12 9.49 21.71 -19.48
CA GLU A 12 10.15 20.61 -20.18
C GLU A 12 9.38 19.28 -20.01
N ARG A 13 9.02 18.93 -18.78
CA ARG A 13 8.28 17.68 -18.51
C ARG A 13 6.86 17.71 -19.06
N VAL A 14 6.19 18.85 -18.95
CA VAL A 14 4.86 19.04 -19.58
C VAL A 14 4.95 18.83 -21.09
N LEU A 15 5.97 19.41 -21.74
CA LEU A 15 6.20 19.27 -23.16
C LEU A 15 6.46 17.81 -23.56
N GLU A 16 7.31 17.10 -22.82
CA GLU A 16 7.55 15.66 -23.03
C GLU A 16 6.26 14.84 -22.95
N MET A 17 5.44 15.05 -21.91
CA MET A 17 4.20 14.30 -21.72
C MET A 17 3.17 14.60 -22.82
N MET A 18 3.10 15.85 -23.29
CA MET A 18 2.21 16.24 -24.39
C MET A 18 2.65 15.64 -25.73
N HIS A 19 3.95 15.63 -26.02
CA HIS A 19 4.48 14.97 -27.21
C HIS A 19 4.21 13.47 -27.18
N LEU A 20 4.45 12.82 -26.04
CA LEU A 20 4.26 11.39 -25.92
C LEU A 20 2.77 11.00 -26.06
N LEU A 21 1.83 11.82 -25.59
CA LEU A 21 0.42 11.65 -25.87
C LEU A 21 0.08 11.88 -27.36
N SER A 22 0.65 12.91 -27.98
CA SER A 22 0.43 13.21 -29.39
C SER A 22 0.91 12.05 -30.29
N ASP A 23 2.08 11.49 -30.00
CA ASP A 23 2.65 10.36 -30.73
C ASP A 23 1.73 9.13 -30.61
N LEU A 24 1.24 8.82 -29.41
CA LEU A 24 0.31 7.73 -29.18
C LEU A 24 -1.02 7.87 -29.94
N LEU A 25 -1.53 9.11 -30.09
CA LEU A 25 -2.75 9.37 -30.85
C LEU A 25 -2.56 9.21 -32.36
N GLN A 26 -1.34 9.42 -32.86
CA GLN A 26 -1.01 9.32 -34.29
C GLN A 26 -0.59 7.91 -34.69
N ALA A 27 0.31 7.30 -33.93
CA ALA A 27 0.89 5.98 -34.21
C ALA A 27 1.28 5.28 -32.88
N PRO A 28 0.36 4.49 -32.28
CA PRO A 28 0.60 3.89 -30.98
C PRO A 28 1.69 2.81 -31.04
N ASP A 29 2.66 2.92 -30.13
CA ASP A 29 3.74 1.95 -29.90
C ASP A 29 3.67 1.42 -28.45
N PRO A 30 3.91 0.11 -28.20
CA PRO A 30 3.86 -0.46 -26.85
C PRO A 30 4.79 0.22 -25.83
N SER A 31 6.00 0.61 -26.22
CA SER A 31 6.97 1.21 -25.31
C SER A 31 6.60 2.65 -24.93
N GLN A 32 6.04 3.41 -25.87
CA GLN A 32 5.47 4.72 -25.62
C GLN A 32 4.23 4.62 -24.74
N LEU A 33 3.37 3.63 -24.96
CA LEU A 33 2.15 3.43 -24.16
C LEU A 33 2.51 3.08 -22.70
N GLU A 34 3.46 2.18 -22.50
CA GLU A 34 3.99 1.85 -21.17
C GLU A 34 4.58 3.09 -20.49
N THR A 35 5.37 3.87 -21.22
CA THR A 35 5.98 5.11 -20.68
C THR A 35 4.91 6.12 -20.30
N PHE A 36 3.88 6.31 -21.13
CA PHE A 36 2.77 7.22 -20.84
C PHE A 36 2.04 6.80 -19.58
N LEU A 37 1.50 5.57 -19.59
CA LEU A 37 0.71 5.03 -18.49
C LEU A 37 1.54 4.95 -17.19
N GLY A 38 2.83 4.65 -17.29
CA GLY A 38 3.74 4.65 -16.16
C GLY A 38 3.99 6.04 -15.57
N ARG A 39 3.92 7.11 -16.38
CA ARG A 39 4.09 8.50 -15.93
C ARG A 39 2.78 9.10 -15.41
N VAL A 40 1.63 8.71 -15.95
CA VAL A 40 0.33 9.24 -15.50
C VAL A 40 0.17 9.00 -13.99
N PRO A 41 -0.11 10.04 -13.20
CA PRO A 41 -0.30 9.90 -11.76
C PRO A 41 -1.61 9.15 -11.49
N MET A 42 -1.52 7.84 -11.20
CA MET A 42 -2.69 6.98 -10.92
C MET A 42 -2.71 6.41 -9.50
N VAL A 43 -1.54 6.20 -8.90
CA VAL A 43 -1.40 5.46 -7.63
C VAL A 43 -1.21 6.44 -6.48
N PHE A 44 -2.26 6.65 -5.69
CA PHE A 44 -2.28 7.62 -4.58
C PHE A 44 -2.54 6.96 -3.23
N ASN A 45 -3.53 6.06 -3.20
CA ASN A 45 -3.90 5.27 -2.05
C ASN A 45 -3.63 3.81 -2.36
N VAL A 46 -2.85 3.15 -1.52
CA VAL A 46 -2.49 1.73 -1.68
C VAL A 46 -2.96 0.97 -0.44
N VAL A 47 -3.63 -0.15 -0.66
CA VAL A 47 -4.01 -1.09 0.38
C VAL A 47 -3.30 -2.41 0.11
N ILE A 48 -2.56 -2.91 1.11
CA ILE A 48 -1.87 -4.19 1.06
C ILE A 48 -2.52 -5.10 2.10
N LEU A 49 -2.92 -6.31 1.70
CA LEU A 49 -3.57 -7.27 2.58
C LEU A 49 -2.58 -8.34 3.05
N SER A 50 -2.48 -8.52 4.36
CA SER A 50 -1.72 -9.61 4.98
C SER A 50 -2.42 -10.11 6.26
N PRO A 51 -3.54 -10.85 6.14
CA PRO A 51 -4.44 -11.11 7.27
C PRO A 51 -3.93 -12.12 8.31
N HIS A 52 -3.04 -13.04 7.94
CA HIS A 52 -2.54 -14.09 8.84
C HIS A 52 -1.22 -13.70 9.51
N GLY A 53 -0.81 -14.50 10.50
CA GLY A 53 0.44 -14.30 11.24
C GLY A 53 0.39 -13.13 12.23
N TYR A 54 1.53 -12.88 12.87
CA TYR A 54 1.74 -11.73 13.75
C TYR A 54 2.41 -10.61 12.96
N PHE A 55 1.60 -9.72 12.37
CA PHE A 55 2.15 -8.62 11.61
C PHE A 55 2.50 -7.44 12.54
N GLY A 56 3.79 -7.10 12.61
CA GLY A 56 4.34 -6.02 13.43
C GLY A 56 5.80 -5.74 13.10
N GLN A 57 6.37 -4.70 13.70
CA GLN A 57 7.72 -4.25 13.39
C GLN A 57 8.79 -4.73 14.39
N ALA A 58 8.37 -5.18 15.57
CA ALA A 58 9.26 -5.68 16.61
C ALA A 58 8.62 -6.88 17.32
N ASN A 59 9.44 -7.79 17.83
CA ASN A 59 9.04 -8.96 18.63
C ASN A 59 8.08 -9.94 17.94
N VAL A 60 8.00 -9.94 16.60
CA VAL A 60 7.10 -10.85 15.85
C VAL A 60 7.82 -11.91 15.03
N LEU A 61 9.08 -11.69 14.64
CA LEU A 61 9.82 -12.65 13.82
C LEU A 61 10.08 -13.95 14.60
N GLY A 62 9.76 -15.08 13.97
CA GLY A 62 9.83 -16.41 14.61
C GLY A 62 8.53 -16.86 15.29
N LEU A 63 7.52 -15.99 15.39
CA LEU A 63 6.18 -16.40 15.81
C LEU A 63 5.50 -17.24 14.71
N PRO A 64 4.53 -18.10 15.07
CA PRO A 64 3.78 -18.90 14.11
C PRO A 64 3.22 -18.07 12.95
N ASP A 65 3.35 -18.59 11.72
CA ASP A 65 2.94 -17.94 10.47
C ASP A 65 3.57 -16.55 10.22
N THR A 66 4.72 -16.26 10.86
CA THR A 66 5.38 -14.96 10.79
C THR A 66 6.84 -15.11 10.34
N GLY A 67 7.16 -14.56 9.16
CA GLY A 67 8.49 -14.72 8.57
C GLY A 67 8.74 -13.74 7.43
N GLY A 68 9.31 -14.25 6.33
CA GLY A 68 9.75 -13.44 5.19
C GLY A 68 8.67 -12.53 4.59
N GLN A 69 7.40 -12.91 4.65
CA GLN A 69 6.28 -12.08 4.18
C GLN A 69 6.19 -10.73 4.91
N VAL A 70 6.43 -10.70 6.23
CA VAL A 70 6.39 -9.44 7.00
C VAL A 70 7.54 -8.53 6.59
N VAL A 71 8.75 -9.09 6.50
CA VAL A 71 9.95 -8.35 6.08
C VAL A 71 9.77 -7.81 4.67
N TYR A 72 9.30 -8.65 3.75
CA TYR A 72 9.04 -8.27 2.36
C TYR A 72 8.09 -7.08 2.25
N ILE A 73 6.94 -7.13 2.95
CA ILE A 73 5.95 -6.04 2.90
C ILE A 73 6.51 -4.77 3.52
N LEU A 74 7.20 -4.86 4.67
CA LEU A 74 7.77 -3.69 5.33
C LEU A 74 8.83 -2.98 4.47
N ASP A 75 9.65 -3.73 3.73
CA ASP A 75 10.63 -3.14 2.80
C ASP A 75 9.97 -2.62 1.53
N GLN A 76 8.96 -3.34 1.02
CA GLN A 76 8.17 -2.92 -0.14
C GLN A 76 7.51 -1.56 0.10
N VAL A 77 6.84 -1.35 1.23
CA VAL A 77 6.13 -0.09 1.48
C VAL A 77 7.05 1.11 1.64
N ARG A 78 8.27 0.92 2.17
CA ARG A 78 9.28 1.98 2.25
C ARG A 78 9.73 2.43 0.87
N ALA A 79 10.03 1.45 0.00
CA ALA A 79 10.43 1.74 -1.38
C ALA A 79 9.26 2.37 -2.17
N LEU A 80 8.05 1.83 -1.98
CA LEU A 80 6.84 2.29 -2.67
C LEU A 80 6.47 3.73 -2.28
N GLU A 81 6.49 4.07 -0.99
CA GLU A 81 6.19 5.43 -0.54
C GLU A 81 7.15 6.45 -1.15
N LYS A 82 8.45 6.15 -1.17
CA LYS A 82 9.47 7.01 -1.76
C LYS A 82 9.22 7.25 -3.24
N GLU A 83 8.89 6.19 -3.98
CA GLU A 83 8.60 6.29 -5.42
C GLU A 83 7.30 7.05 -5.68
N MET A 84 6.26 6.83 -4.87
CA MET A 84 5.00 7.58 -4.96
C MET A 84 5.27 9.08 -4.76
N LEU A 85 5.94 9.47 -3.68
CA LEU A 85 6.30 10.87 -3.42
C LEU A 85 7.08 11.50 -4.57
N LEU A 86 8.04 10.76 -5.14
CA LEU A 86 8.82 11.22 -6.29
C LEU A 86 7.93 11.47 -7.51
N ARG A 87 7.04 10.54 -7.86
CA ARG A 87 6.13 10.68 -9.01
C ARG A 87 5.16 11.84 -8.85
N ILE A 88 4.59 11.99 -7.65
CA ILE A 88 3.68 13.10 -7.30
C ILE A 88 4.35 14.43 -7.57
N LYS A 89 5.56 14.60 -7.02
CA LYS A 89 6.36 15.80 -7.22
C LYS A 89 6.67 16.04 -8.69
N LYS A 90 7.13 15.01 -9.41
CA LYS A 90 7.49 15.12 -10.84
C LYS A 90 6.31 15.53 -11.73
N GLN A 91 5.08 15.22 -11.32
CA GLN A 91 3.87 15.62 -12.05
C GLN A 91 3.29 16.98 -11.62
N GLY A 92 3.97 17.71 -10.73
CA GLY A 92 3.51 19.01 -10.26
C GLY A 92 2.26 18.92 -9.39
N LEU A 93 2.07 17.79 -8.70
CA LEU A 93 0.96 17.55 -7.79
C LEU A 93 1.41 17.64 -6.34
N ASP A 94 0.48 17.95 -5.44
CA ASP A 94 0.73 18.28 -4.03
C ASP A 94 -0.05 17.40 -3.04
N PHE A 95 -0.74 16.36 -3.51
CA PHE A 95 -1.48 15.47 -2.61
C PHE A 95 -0.52 14.53 -1.86
N THR A 96 -0.97 14.12 -0.67
CA THR A 96 -0.22 13.21 0.19
C THR A 96 -0.59 11.76 -0.13
N PRO A 97 0.37 10.88 -0.46
CA PRO A 97 0.07 9.47 -0.69
C PRO A 97 -0.33 8.80 0.62
N ARG A 98 -1.01 7.66 0.55
CA ARG A 98 -1.30 6.85 1.75
C ARG A 98 -1.16 5.38 1.45
N ILE A 99 -0.44 4.66 2.31
CA ILE A 99 -0.31 3.21 2.23
C ILE A 99 -0.85 2.59 3.51
N LEU A 100 -1.78 1.64 3.37
CA LEU A 100 -2.35 0.89 4.49
C LEU A 100 -2.03 -0.60 4.34
N ILE A 101 -1.28 -1.14 5.30
CA ILE A 101 -1.11 -2.58 5.44
C ILE A 101 -2.22 -3.09 6.34
N VAL A 102 -3.23 -3.72 5.75
CA VAL A 102 -4.39 -4.25 6.45
C VAL A 102 -4.10 -5.69 6.88
N THR A 103 -4.13 -5.90 8.19
CA THR A 103 -3.84 -7.19 8.83
C THR A 103 -4.80 -7.42 9.99
N ARG A 104 -4.71 -8.59 10.62
CA ARG A 104 -5.59 -8.95 11.73
C ARG A 104 -5.17 -8.26 13.01
N LEU A 105 -6.16 -7.74 13.75
CA LEU A 105 -6.01 -7.36 15.16
C LEU A 105 -6.05 -8.61 16.04
N ILE A 106 -5.03 -8.80 16.87
CA ILE A 106 -4.94 -9.90 17.84
C ILE A 106 -4.90 -9.29 19.25
N PRO A 107 -6.05 -9.14 19.93
CA PRO A 107 -6.13 -8.55 21.26
C PRO A 107 -5.20 -9.18 22.31
N ASP A 108 -5.02 -10.50 22.26
CA ASP A 108 -4.27 -11.23 23.29
C ASP A 108 -2.78 -11.44 22.92
N ALA A 109 -2.26 -10.67 21.96
CA ALA A 109 -0.87 -10.75 21.50
C ALA A 109 0.11 -9.98 22.41
N ASN A 110 0.27 -10.44 23.64
CA ASN A 110 1.17 -9.85 24.63
C ASN A 110 2.63 -9.83 24.14
N GLY A 111 3.36 -8.75 24.42
CA GLY A 111 4.77 -8.57 24.02
C GLY A 111 4.97 -8.05 22.58
N THR A 112 3.89 -7.87 21.81
CA THR A 112 3.89 -7.33 20.45
C THR A 112 2.96 -6.10 20.35
N THR A 113 2.98 -5.43 19.21
CA THR A 113 2.02 -4.36 18.87
C THR A 113 0.81 -4.87 18.10
N CYS A 114 0.61 -6.19 17.97
CA CYS A 114 -0.49 -6.77 17.17
C CYS A 114 -1.89 -6.50 17.74
N ASN A 115 -1.98 -5.97 18.96
CA ASN A 115 -3.20 -5.48 19.58
C ASN A 115 -3.46 -3.97 19.37
N GLN A 116 -2.57 -3.25 18.69
CA GLN A 116 -2.73 -1.83 18.38
C GLN A 116 -3.40 -1.65 17.02
N ARG A 117 -4.54 -0.96 17.00
CA ARG A 117 -5.37 -0.78 15.78
C ARG A 117 -4.62 -0.09 14.65
N LEU A 118 -3.79 0.92 14.96
CA LEU A 118 -3.06 1.70 13.98
C LEU A 118 -1.62 1.87 14.45
N GLU A 119 -0.66 1.55 13.58
CA GLU A 119 0.78 1.67 13.86
C GLU A 119 1.49 2.28 12.64
N LYS A 120 2.29 3.33 12.86
CA LYS A 120 3.10 3.94 11.79
C LYS A 120 4.27 3.03 11.44
N VAL A 121 4.53 2.83 10.14
CA VAL A 121 5.70 2.06 9.70
C VAL A 121 6.97 2.92 9.86
N CYS A 122 8.00 2.37 10.50
CA CYS A 122 9.27 3.02 10.72
C CYS A 122 9.99 3.26 9.39
N GLY A 123 10.52 4.47 9.21
CA GLY A 123 11.17 4.93 7.99
C GLY A 123 10.20 5.38 6.90
N THR A 124 8.94 5.65 7.24
CA THR A 124 7.91 6.16 6.33
C THR A 124 7.16 7.33 6.95
N GLU A 125 6.51 8.17 6.15
CA GLU A 125 5.68 9.28 6.64
C GLU A 125 4.18 9.03 6.55
N HIS A 126 3.73 8.29 5.54
CA HIS A 126 2.32 8.13 5.20
C HIS A 126 1.87 6.67 5.13
N THR A 127 2.71 5.75 5.64
CA THR A 127 2.43 4.33 5.67
C THR A 127 2.07 3.85 7.07
N HIS A 128 0.97 3.12 7.17
CA HIS A 128 0.47 2.61 8.44
C HIS A 128 0.03 1.15 8.32
N ILE A 129 0.21 0.40 9.40
CA ILE A 129 -0.42 -0.89 9.62
C ILE A 129 -1.79 -0.63 10.24
N LEU A 130 -2.85 -1.08 9.57
CA LEU A 130 -4.23 -1.05 10.06
C LEU A 130 -4.65 -2.47 10.47
N ARG A 131 -4.98 -2.64 11.75
CA ARG A 131 -5.38 -3.93 12.30
C ARG A 131 -6.89 -3.98 12.49
N VAL A 132 -7.53 -4.95 11.83
CA VAL A 132 -8.98 -5.18 11.91
C VAL A 132 -9.22 -6.52 12.60
N PRO A 133 -10.10 -6.59 13.63
CA PRO A 133 -10.36 -7.85 14.32
C PRO A 133 -11.16 -8.81 13.45
N PHE A 134 -10.83 -10.10 13.53
CA PHE A 134 -11.73 -11.15 13.08
C PHE A 134 -12.95 -11.21 14.00
N ARG A 135 -14.12 -11.43 13.41
CA ARG A 135 -15.41 -11.43 14.11
C ARG A 135 -16.26 -12.62 13.67
N SER A 136 -17.06 -13.12 14.60
CA SER A 136 -18.12 -14.09 14.38
C SER A 136 -19.39 -13.61 15.10
N GLU A 137 -20.48 -14.37 15.03
CA GLU A 137 -21.69 -14.12 15.80
C GLU A 137 -21.43 -14.02 17.31
N LYS A 138 -20.39 -14.68 17.81
CA LYS A 138 -19.98 -14.67 19.22
C LYS A 138 -19.11 -13.46 19.60
N GLY A 139 -18.83 -12.55 18.66
CA GLY A 139 -18.00 -11.36 18.86
C GLY A 139 -16.58 -11.49 18.27
N ILE A 140 -15.64 -10.71 18.83
CA ILE A 140 -14.25 -10.61 18.34
C ILE A 140 -13.44 -11.85 18.72
N LEU A 141 -12.73 -12.42 17.74
CA LEU A 141 -11.79 -13.51 17.96
C LEU A 141 -10.45 -12.97 18.48
N ARG A 142 -10.19 -13.21 19.77
CA ARG A 142 -9.07 -12.59 20.50
C ARG A 142 -7.71 -13.26 20.34
N LYS A 143 -7.71 -14.60 20.24
CA LYS A 143 -6.50 -15.43 20.15
C LYS A 143 -6.02 -15.61 18.72
N TRP A 144 -4.73 -15.80 18.53
CA TRP A 144 -4.16 -16.20 17.24
C TRP A 144 -4.78 -17.51 16.72
N ILE A 145 -4.87 -17.64 15.40
CA ILE A 145 -5.25 -18.88 14.70
C ILE A 145 -4.28 -19.11 13.56
N SER A 146 -4.12 -20.37 13.17
CA SER A 146 -3.27 -20.71 12.03
C SER A 146 -3.83 -20.13 10.73
N ARG A 147 -2.93 -19.81 9.78
CA ARG A 147 -3.25 -19.46 8.40
C ARG A 147 -4.17 -20.47 7.71
N PHE A 148 -4.17 -21.73 8.15
CA PHE A 148 -5.06 -22.77 7.63
C PHE A 148 -6.51 -22.64 8.11
N ASP A 149 -6.76 -21.90 9.20
CA ASP A 149 -8.06 -21.78 9.85
C ASP A 149 -8.71 -20.39 9.68
N VAL A 150 -8.09 -19.49 8.89
CA VAL A 150 -8.57 -18.11 8.72
C VAL A 150 -9.82 -17.99 7.86
N TRP A 151 -10.10 -18.98 7.01
CA TRP A 151 -11.13 -18.94 5.97
C TRP A 151 -12.51 -18.48 6.44
N PRO A 152 -13.05 -18.98 7.57
CA PRO A 152 -14.39 -18.60 8.02
C PRO A 152 -14.54 -17.11 8.38
N PHE A 153 -13.43 -16.38 8.56
CA PHE A 153 -13.43 -15.00 9.00
C PHE A 153 -13.18 -13.99 7.88
N LEU A 154 -12.72 -14.45 6.70
CA LEU A 154 -12.25 -13.55 5.64
C LEU A 154 -13.38 -12.70 5.03
N GLU A 155 -14.58 -13.25 4.90
CA GLU A 155 -15.73 -12.49 4.40
C GLU A 155 -16.08 -11.33 5.34
N THR A 156 -16.22 -11.61 6.64
CA THR A 156 -16.50 -10.58 7.65
C THR A 156 -15.34 -9.59 7.80
N PHE A 157 -14.10 -10.02 7.55
CA PHE A 157 -12.93 -9.15 7.57
C PHE A 157 -12.86 -8.18 6.38
N ALA A 158 -13.45 -8.55 5.24
CA ALA A 158 -13.53 -7.71 4.05
C ALA A 158 -14.70 -6.70 4.08
N ARG A 159 -15.63 -6.83 5.03
CA ARG A 159 -16.77 -5.92 5.25
C ARG A 159 -16.41 -4.79 6.20
#